data_AF-A0A7S2VLL1-F1
#
_entry.id   AF-A0A7S2VLL1-F1
#
_cell.length_a   1.000
_cell.length_b   1.000
_cell.length_c   1.000
_cell.angle_alpha   90.00
_cell.angle_beta   90.00
_cell.angle_gamma   90.00
#
_symmetry.space_group_name_H-M   'P 1'
#
loop_
_entity.id
_entity.type
_entity.pdbx_description
1 polymer ?
#
loop_
_entity_poly.entity_id
_entity_poly.type
_entity_poly.pdbx_seq_one_letter_code
_entity_poly.pdbx_strand_id
1 'polypeptide(L)'
;MDNFYTATVYCKGAEVIRMYQTLLGRDGFRKGMDLYFKRHDGGAVSCDDFRAAMADANDRDLSLFEEWYLQPGTPQVQVRSAWDAAAKTYTLTVSQNVGAGQAHLPEDKRRERPMLIPVVVGLLDRATGKELVPSK
;
A
#
# COMPACT_ATOMS: atom_id res chain seq x y z
N MET A 1 1.41 -30.85 -3.39
CA MET A 1 2.21 -29.82 -2.70
C MET A 1 2.01 -28.56 -3.54
N ASP A 2 0.80 -28.00 -3.52
CA ASP A 2 0.32 -27.00 -4.51
C ASP A 2 -0.42 -25.82 -3.84
N ASN A 3 -0.37 -25.73 -2.51
CA ASN A 3 -1.29 -24.87 -1.75
C ASN A 3 -0.91 -23.38 -1.75
N PHE A 4 0.19 -22.98 -2.40
CA PHE A 4 0.69 -21.60 -2.38
C PHE A 4 0.71 -20.92 -3.76
N TYR A 5 0.40 -21.63 -4.84
CA TYR A 5 0.13 -21.01 -6.14
C TYR A 5 -1.29 -20.43 -6.19
N THR A 6 -1.52 -19.41 -5.38
CA THR A 6 -2.84 -18.81 -5.17
C THR A 6 -2.90 -17.39 -5.68
N ALA A 7 -4.12 -16.90 -5.96
CA ALA A 7 -4.34 -15.50 -6.29
C ALA A 7 -3.85 -14.55 -5.18
N THR A 8 -3.79 -15.00 -3.93
CA THR A 8 -3.22 -14.22 -2.82
C THR A 8 -1.72 -14.05 -2.96
N VAL A 9 -0.97 -15.09 -3.32
CA VAL A 9 0.48 -14.98 -3.49
C VAL A 9 0.83 -14.16 -4.74
N TYR A 10 0.11 -14.38 -5.85
CA TYR A 10 0.46 -13.74 -7.13
C TYR A 10 -0.24 -12.41 -7.35
N CYS A 11 -1.58 -12.37 -7.29
CA CYS A 11 -2.33 -11.15 -7.61
C CYS A 11 -2.21 -10.12 -6.47
N LYS A 12 -2.46 -10.50 -5.20
CA LYS A 12 -2.23 -9.58 -4.07
C LYS A 12 -0.73 -9.25 -3.95
N GLY A 13 0.17 -10.22 -4.16
CA GLY A 13 1.61 -9.96 -4.20
C GLY A 13 2.00 -8.88 -5.21
N ALA A 14 1.49 -8.95 -6.44
CA ALA A 14 1.72 -7.92 -7.45
C ALA A 14 1.18 -6.55 -7.04
N GLU A 15 0.02 -6.48 -6.40
CA GLU A 15 -0.54 -5.21 -5.89
C GLU A 15 0.28 -4.65 -4.72
N VAL A 16 0.88 -5.50 -3.87
CA VAL A 16 1.87 -5.06 -2.86
C VAL A 16 3.10 -4.46 -3.53
N ILE A 17 3.61 -5.06 -4.60
CA ILE A 17 4.70 -4.48 -5.39
C ILE A 17 4.29 -3.15 -6.04
N ARG A 18 3.07 -3.07 -6.60
CA ARG A 18 2.53 -1.82 -7.17
C ARG A 18 2.44 -0.71 -6.11
N MET A 19 2.06 -1.04 -4.87
CA MET A 19 2.02 -0.06 -3.79
C MET A 19 3.39 0.54 -3.46
N TYR A 20 4.50 -0.21 -3.56
CA TYR A 20 5.84 0.40 -3.47
C TYR A 20 6.05 1.43 -4.58
N GLN A 21 5.69 1.10 -5.82
CA GLN A 21 5.81 2.04 -6.94
C GLN A 21 4.95 3.29 -6.72
N THR A 22 3.74 3.15 -6.17
CA THR A 22 2.87 4.29 -5.83
C THR A 22 3.50 5.17 -4.75
N LEU A 23 4.12 4.58 -3.72
CA LEU A 23 4.73 5.32 -2.62
C LEU A 23 6.06 6.00 -3.00
N LEU A 24 6.86 5.36 -3.85
CA LEU A 24 8.23 5.77 -4.18
C LEU A 24 8.34 6.45 -5.55
N GLY A 25 7.28 6.38 -6.36
CA GLY A 25 7.34 6.73 -7.78
C GLY A 25 8.17 5.74 -8.60
N ARG A 26 8.20 5.94 -9.93
CA ARG A 26 8.95 5.07 -10.86
C ARG A 26 10.45 5.10 -10.59
N ASP A 27 11.01 6.29 -10.36
CA ASP A 27 12.45 6.48 -10.17
C ASP A 27 12.92 5.92 -8.83
N GLY A 28 12.16 6.16 -7.76
CA GLY A 28 12.47 5.62 -6.44
C GLY A 28 12.36 4.10 -6.40
N PHE A 29 11.35 3.53 -7.06
CA PHE A 29 11.24 2.09 -7.24
C PHE A 29 12.43 1.52 -8.02
N ARG A 30 12.84 2.18 -9.13
CA ARG A 30 14.00 1.74 -9.91
C ARG A 30 15.27 1.75 -9.07
N LYS A 31 15.52 2.82 -8.31
CA LYS A 31 16.65 2.95 -7.40
C LYS A 31 16.66 1.83 -6.34
N GLY A 32 15.49 1.48 -5.81
CA GLY A 32 15.34 0.34 -4.90
C GLY A 32 15.67 -1.00 -5.54
N MET A 33 15.25 -1.22 -6.79
CA MET A 33 15.63 -2.43 -7.55
C MET A 33 17.14 -2.50 -7.79
N ASP A 34 17.78 -1.38 -8.17
CA ASP A 34 19.23 -1.33 -8.37
C ASP A 34 19.98 -1.71 -7.09
N LEU A 35 19.55 -1.20 -5.93
CA LEU A 35 20.14 -1.53 -4.65
C LEU A 35 19.89 -2.99 -4.24
N TYR A 36 18.68 -3.50 -4.47
CA TYR A 36 18.31 -4.87 -4.16
C TYR A 36 19.21 -5.86 -4.92
N PHE A 37 19.35 -5.71 -6.23
CA PHE A 37 20.24 -6.57 -7.01
C PHE A 37 21.71 -6.40 -6.60
N LYS A 38 22.17 -5.16 -6.36
CA LYS A 38 23.54 -4.92 -5.87
C LYS A 38 23.86 -5.68 -4.58
N ARG A 39 22.89 -5.84 -3.68
CA ARG A 39 23.07 -6.51 -2.38
C ARG A 39 22.92 -8.03 -2.46
N HIS A 40 22.07 -8.51 -3.35
CA HIS A 40 21.52 -9.87 -3.26
C HIS A 40 21.66 -10.69 -4.54
N ASP A 41 22.40 -10.20 -5.54
CA ASP A 41 22.68 -10.98 -6.76
C ASP A 41 23.33 -12.34 -6.42
N GLY A 42 22.80 -13.41 -7.04
CA GLY A 42 23.19 -14.79 -6.75
C GLY A 42 22.75 -15.35 -5.38
N GLY A 43 22.00 -14.59 -4.58
CA GLY A 43 21.58 -14.98 -3.23
C GLY A 43 20.16 -15.55 -3.15
N ALA A 44 19.91 -16.32 -2.09
CA ALA A 44 18.55 -16.64 -1.64
C ALA A 44 18.11 -15.61 -0.59
N VAL A 45 16.97 -14.96 -0.81
CA VAL A 45 16.53 -13.80 -0.02
C VAL A 45 15.05 -13.86 0.36
N SER A 46 14.67 -12.97 1.27
CA SER A 46 13.34 -12.84 1.85
C SER A 46 12.58 -11.61 1.34
N CYS A 47 11.29 -11.52 1.69
CA CYS A 47 10.49 -10.31 1.45
C CYS A 47 11.02 -9.09 2.24
N ASP A 48 11.63 -9.32 3.41
CA ASP A 48 12.20 -8.25 4.23
C ASP A 48 13.45 -7.64 3.60
N ASP A 49 14.28 -8.44 2.93
CA ASP A 49 15.43 -7.95 2.18
C ASP A 49 15.01 -7.00 1.06
N PHE A 50 13.93 -7.34 0.34
CA PHE A 50 13.34 -6.49 -0.69
C PHE A 50 12.82 -5.17 -0.11
N ARG A 51 12.05 -5.24 0.98
CA ARG A 51 11.53 -4.06 1.69
C ARG A 51 12.65 -3.15 2.18
N ALA A 52 13.71 -3.73 2.76
CA ALA A 52 14.87 -2.99 3.26
C ALA A 52 15.63 -2.29 2.13
N ALA A 53 15.85 -2.96 0.98
CA ALA A 53 16.46 -2.33 -0.18
C ALA A 53 15.62 -1.16 -0.72
N MET A 54 14.29 -1.29 -0.75
CA MET A 54 13.37 -0.22 -1.15
C MET A 54 13.42 0.97 -0.18
N ALA A 55 13.44 0.71 1.13
CA ALA A 55 13.53 1.72 2.18
C ALA A 55 14.86 2.48 2.11
N ASP A 56 15.98 1.76 2.14
CA ASP A 56 17.33 2.34 2.18
C ASP A 56 17.66 3.14 0.92
N ALA A 57 17.22 2.66 -0.25
CA ALA A 57 17.43 3.38 -1.50
C ALA A 57 16.71 4.74 -1.52
N ASN A 58 15.60 4.87 -0.79
CA ASN A 58 14.73 6.04 -0.86
C ASN A 58 14.70 6.87 0.41
N ASP A 59 15.54 6.53 1.41
CA ASP A 59 15.56 7.16 2.74
C ASP A 59 14.14 7.28 3.33
N ARG A 60 13.40 6.16 3.26
CA ARG A 60 11.98 6.12 3.62
C ARG A 60 11.71 5.02 4.63
N ASP A 61 11.03 5.37 5.72
CA ASP A 61 10.53 4.37 6.67
C ASP A 61 9.36 3.59 6.06
N LEU A 62 9.58 2.30 5.87
CA LEU A 62 8.61 1.33 5.37
C LEU A 62 8.33 0.23 6.41
N SER A 63 8.64 0.45 7.69
CA SER A 63 8.39 -0.50 8.78
C SER A 63 6.92 -0.93 8.85
N LEU A 64 6.00 0.03 8.82
CA LEU A 64 4.55 -0.25 8.83
C LEU A 64 4.06 -0.97 7.57
N PHE A 65 4.82 -0.92 6.47
CA PHE A 65 4.43 -1.60 5.23
C PHE A 65 4.60 -3.13 5.31
N GLU A 66 5.42 -3.62 6.25
CA GLU A 66 5.59 -5.06 6.53
C GLU A 66 4.27 -5.75 6.90
N GLU A 67 3.33 -5.00 7.47
CA GLU A 67 1.98 -5.46 7.80
C GLU A 67 1.24 -6.07 6.58
N TRP A 68 1.56 -5.68 5.34
CA TRP A 68 0.98 -6.28 4.14
C TRP A 68 1.39 -7.73 3.88
N TYR A 69 2.58 -8.13 4.36
CA TYR A 69 3.11 -9.48 4.24
C TYR A 69 2.65 -10.39 5.37
N LEU A 70 2.46 -9.82 6.55
CA LEU A 70 2.16 -10.56 7.77
C LEU A 70 0.66 -10.74 8.03
N GLN A 71 -0.18 -9.80 7.56
CA GLN A 71 -1.61 -9.80 7.88
C GLN A 71 -2.46 -10.44 6.76
N PRO A 72 -3.31 -11.42 7.09
CA PRO A 72 -4.28 -11.98 6.16
C PRO A 72 -5.52 -11.07 6.03
N GLY A 73 -6.42 -11.43 5.11
CA GLY A 73 -7.67 -10.73 4.90
C GLY A 73 -7.55 -9.44 4.06
N THR A 74 -8.71 -8.84 3.82
CA THR A 74 -8.85 -7.64 2.97
C THR A 74 -9.26 -6.46 3.85
N PRO A 75 -8.43 -5.40 3.99
CA PRO A 75 -8.81 -4.23 4.76
C PRO A 75 -10.02 -3.54 4.14
N GLN A 76 -10.94 -3.09 4.99
CA GLN A 76 -12.05 -2.24 4.57
C GLN A 76 -11.68 -0.79 4.83
N VAL A 77 -11.71 0.02 3.77
CA VAL A 77 -11.49 1.47 3.86
C VAL A 77 -12.83 2.17 3.77
N GLN A 78 -13.15 3.02 4.75
CA GLN A 78 -14.32 3.90 4.70
C GLN A 78 -13.86 5.33 4.47
N VAL A 79 -14.57 6.01 3.57
CA VAL A 79 -14.28 7.39 3.21
C VAL A 79 -15.52 8.22 3.47
N ARG A 80 -15.36 9.29 4.24
CA ARG A 80 -16.37 10.31 4.46
C ARG A 80 -15.84 11.64 3.94
N SER A 81 -16.71 12.46 3.40
CA SER A 81 -16.33 13.78 2.94
C SER A 81 -17.29 14.86 3.41
N ALA A 82 -16.76 16.07 3.56
CA ALA A 82 -17.52 17.27 3.89
C ALA A 82 -16.98 18.45 3.08
N TRP A 83 -17.89 19.31 2.64
CA TRP A 83 -17.55 20.57 1.99
C TRP A 83 -18.05 21.73 2.85
N ASP A 84 -17.12 22.61 3.24
CA ASP A 84 -17.44 23.89 3.84
C ASP A 84 -17.41 24.96 2.75
N ALA A 85 -18.58 25.48 2.39
CA ALA A 85 -18.72 26.49 1.35
C ALA A 85 -18.17 27.88 1.76
N ALA A 86 -18.25 28.23 3.05
CA ALA A 86 -17.76 29.50 3.55
C ALA A 86 -16.22 29.50 3.59
N ALA A 87 -15.64 28.42 4.10
CA ALA A 87 -14.19 28.23 4.17
C ALA A 87 -13.56 27.72 2.87
N LYS A 88 -14.38 27.38 1.86
CA LYS A 88 -13.97 26.74 0.59
C LYS A 88 -13.05 25.53 0.82
N THR A 89 -13.37 24.70 1.81
CA THR A 89 -12.53 23.59 2.25
C THR A 89 -13.25 22.26 2.04
N TYR A 90 -12.58 21.34 1.33
CA TYR A 90 -13.03 19.96 1.18
C TYR A 90 -12.22 19.07 2.12
N THR A 91 -12.90 18.39 3.04
CA THR A 91 -12.27 17.47 3.99
C THR A 91 -12.61 16.04 3.61
N LEU A 92 -11.58 15.21 3.48
CA LEU A 92 -11.69 13.77 3.28
C LEU A 92 -11.22 13.05 4.55
N THR A 93 -12.13 12.35 5.22
CA THR A 93 -11.79 11.51 6.37
C THR A 93 -11.74 10.05 5.91
N VAL A 94 -10.57 9.45 6.03
CA VAL A 94 -10.33 8.05 5.63
C VAL A 94 -10.07 7.23 6.89
N SER A 95 -10.84 6.16 7.09
CA SER A 95 -10.64 5.18 8.16
C SER A 95 -10.42 3.78 7.59
N GLN A 96 -9.68 2.95 8.31
CA GLN A 96 -9.46 1.55 7.95
C GLN A 96 -9.95 0.61 9.05
N ASN A 97 -10.53 -0.51 8.64
CA ASN A 97 -10.88 -1.64 9.51
C ASN A 97 -10.28 -2.92 8.91
N VAL A 98 -9.26 -3.46 9.58
CA VAL A 98 -8.55 -4.66 9.15
C VAL A 98 -9.24 -5.93 9.66
N GLY A 99 -9.77 -5.89 10.90
CA GLY A 99 -10.43 -7.04 11.54
C GLY A 99 -11.65 -7.56 10.79
N ALA A 100 -12.44 -6.67 10.15
CA ALA A 100 -13.59 -7.07 9.34
C ALA A 100 -13.22 -8.04 8.21
N GLY A 101 -12.04 -7.87 7.60
CA GLY A 101 -11.53 -8.75 6.54
C GLY A 101 -11.07 -10.13 7.01
N GLN A 102 -10.98 -10.33 8.33
CA GLN A 102 -10.45 -11.52 8.98
C GLN A 102 -11.50 -12.24 9.84
N ALA A 103 -12.76 -11.81 9.82
CA ALA A 103 -13.82 -12.35 10.67
C ALA A 103 -14.06 -13.86 10.50
N HIS A 104 -13.69 -14.43 9.34
CA HIS A 104 -13.76 -15.87 9.05
C HIS A 104 -12.61 -16.68 9.68
N LEU A 105 -11.57 -16.03 10.18
CA LEU A 105 -10.42 -16.67 10.83
C LEU A 105 -10.69 -16.86 12.34
N PRO A 106 -10.12 -17.92 12.95
CA PRO A 106 -10.02 -18.06 14.40
C PRO A 106 -9.35 -16.83 15.05
N GLU A 107 -9.80 -16.44 16.24
CA GLU A 107 -9.33 -15.21 16.92
C GLU A 107 -7.82 -15.19 17.15
N ASP A 108 -7.23 -16.33 17.51
CA ASP A 108 -5.78 -16.52 17.70
C ASP A 108 -4.96 -16.37 16.42
N LYS A 109 -5.62 -16.41 15.25
CA LYS A 109 -5.02 -16.23 13.93
C LYS A 109 -5.28 -14.86 13.33
N ARG A 110 -5.99 -13.97 14.04
CA ARG A 110 -6.25 -12.61 13.58
C ARG A 110 -5.09 -11.70 13.93
N ARG A 111 -4.80 -10.78 13.01
CA ARG A 111 -3.83 -9.71 13.20
C ARG A 111 -4.43 -8.41 12.68
N GLU A 112 -4.86 -7.56 13.61
CA GLU A 112 -5.68 -6.38 13.31
C GLU A 112 -4.90 -5.07 13.48
N ARG A 113 -3.66 -5.02 13.01
CA ARG A 113 -2.85 -3.79 13.04
C ARG A 113 -3.16 -2.91 11.83
N PRO A 114 -3.17 -1.58 11.98
CA PRO A 114 -3.31 -0.66 10.86
C PRO A 114 -2.23 -0.93 9.79
N MET A 115 -2.61 -0.85 8.52
CA MET A 115 -1.71 -0.98 7.38
C MET A 115 -1.41 0.38 6.76
N LEU A 116 -0.22 0.52 6.17
CA LEU A 116 0.11 1.64 5.30
C LEU A 116 -0.60 1.46 3.96
N ILE A 117 -1.73 2.15 3.75
CA ILE A 117 -2.53 2.09 2.52
C ILE A 117 -2.27 3.38 1.72
N PRO A 118 -1.65 3.31 0.53
CA PRO A 118 -1.52 4.47 -0.35
C PRO A 118 -2.90 4.91 -0.85
N VAL A 119 -3.29 6.16 -0.58
CA VAL A 119 -4.56 6.74 -1.04
C VAL A 119 -4.27 7.85 -2.04
N VAL A 120 -4.46 7.57 -3.32
CA VAL A 120 -4.34 8.56 -4.39
C VAL A 120 -5.70 9.21 -4.61
N VAL A 121 -5.74 10.54 -4.59
CA VAL A 121 -6.98 11.31 -4.74
C VAL A 121 -6.83 12.34 -5.87
N GLY A 122 -7.92 12.54 -6.61
CA GLY A 122 -8.07 13.59 -7.60
C GLY A 122 -9.38 14.33 -7.36
N LEU A 123 -9.38 15.65 -7.49
CA LEU A 123 -10.59 16.48 -7.39
C LEU A 123 -11.00 16.92 -8.79
N LEU A 124 -12.23 16.65 -9.20
CA LEU A 124 -12.71 16.96 -10.55
C LEU A 124 -13.63 18.18 -10.53
N ASP A 125 -13.44 19.07 -11.49
CA ASP A 125 -14.33 20.18 -11.74
C ASP A 125 -15.66 19.66 -12.31
N ARG A 126 -16.77 20.11 -11.73
CA ARG A 126 -18.10 19.61 -12.12
C ARG A 126 -18.50 20.01 -13.53
N ALA A 127 -18.07 21.19 -14.02
CA ALA A 127 -18.52 21.72 -15.30
C ALA A 127 -17.68 21.19 -16.47
N THR A 128 -16.38 21.10 -16.28
CA THR A 128 -15.40 20.76 -17.33
C THR A 128 -14.94 19.31 -17.27
N GLY A 129 -15.15 18.62 -16.14
CA GLY A 129 -14.61 17.28 -15.89
C GLY A 129 -13.09 17.23 -15.73
N LYS A 130 -12.42 18.38 -15.76
CA LYS A 130 -10.96 18.48 -15.60
C LYS A 130 -10.56 18.33 -14.15
N GLU A 131 -9.37 17.81 -13.92
CA GLU A 131 -8.82 17.74 -12.58
C GLU A 131 -8.43 19.14 -12.08
N LEU A 132 -8.93 19.51 -10.90
CA LEU A 132 -8.68 20.77 -10.22
C LEU A 132 -7.27 20.83 -9.62
N VAL A 133 -6.76 19.68 -9.17
CA VAL A 133 -5.41 19.51 -8.63
C VAL A 133 -4.85 18.20 -9.19
N PRO A 134 -3.71 18.22 -9.91
CA PRO A 134 -3.13 17.00 -10.46
C PRO A 134 -2.93 15.93 -9.39
N SER A 135 -3.46 14.74 -9.62
CA SER A 135 -3.14 13.56 -8.82
C SER A 135 -1.65 13.25 -8.99
N LYS A 136 -0.96 13.01 -7.86
CA LYS A 136 0.45 12.60 -7.84
C LYS A 136 0.59 11.08 -7.87
#